data_AF-A0A432TZZ9-F1
#
_entry.id   AF-A0A432TZZ9-F1
#
_cell.length_a   1.000
_cell.length_b   1.000
_cell.length_c   1.000
_cell.angle_alpha   90.00
_cell.angle_beta   90.00
_cell.angle_gamma   90.00
#
_symmetry.space_group_name_H-M   'P 1'
#
loop_
_entity.id
_entity.type
_entity.pdbx_description
1 polymer ?
#
loop_
_entity_poly.entity_id
_entity_poly.type
_entity_poly.pdbx_seq_one_letter_code
_entity_poly.pdbx_strand_id
1 'polypeptide(L)'
;MGTEATTEVIDLTQERVPLLPLRDVVVFPHTVMPLFVGRKSSVNAITQAMGTNKYIFLVAQKDEKTENPGNDDLHQVGTLATILQMLKLPDGTIKVLVEGVKRAKIDQFFEADDFTEVSVSEFNLESSENIEVKAMMRLALESFESYIKLNKKIPEEVFKVLQDISDVERFSDVIIANLNLKLNEKQSLLEGDHAKDRLDKVLVVLQGEIDVLSAEKKIQSRVRKQMESNQRDYYLNEQMKSIQKELGQAEDENEIEDLQVSINKAKMPKAVKAKAESELKKLSRMSSQSSDASIIRTYIENLCDVPWKKKTIINKDLDKAQKILDGDHYGLNKVKERILEHLAVQTRVTHNKANILCLVGPPGVGKTSLGESIAKAVNRKYVRMALGGVRDEAEIRGHRRTYIGAMPGSIVQKMQKVKVKNPLFLLDEIEKMASDYRGDPSSAMLEVLDPEQNHTFNDHYLEVDYDLSQVMFVATANSLDLPQPLLDRMEIIELSGYTEDEKVQIA
;
A
#
# COMPACT_ATOMS: atom_id res chain seq x y z
N MET A 1 44.57 -40.08 -15.20
CA MET A 1 46.04 -39.94 -15.21
C MET A 1 46.39 -39.25 -13.90
N GLY A 2 46.82 -40.04 -12.91
CA GLY A 2 47.24 -39.52 -11.62
C GLY A 2 48.63 -38.93 -11.75
N THR A 3 48.78 -37.65 -11.43
CA THR A 3 50.06 -37.04 -11.13
C THR A 3 50.20 -37.06 -9.62
N GLU A 4 50.99 -38.00 -9.11
CA GLU A 4 51.61 -37.89 -7.79
C GLU A 4 52.46 -36.62 -7.81
N ALA A 5 51.95 -35.53 -7.23
CA ALA A 5 52.71 -34.34 -6.99
C ALA A 5 53.60 -34.60 -5.76
N THR A 6 54.86 -34.94 -6.02
CA THR A 6 55.95 -34.85 -5.06
C THR A 6 55.92 -33.45 -4.44
N THR A 7 55.52 -33.37 -3.18
CA THR A 7 55.54 -32.13 -2.41
C THR A 7 57.01 -31.85 -2.08
N GLU A 8 57.67 -31.00 -2.87
CA GLU A 8 58.97 -30.47 -2.49
C GLU A 8 58.82 -29.77 -1.13
N VAL A 9 59.54 -30.27 -0.13
CA VAL A 9 59.56 -29.67 1.20
C VAL A 9 60.34 -28.36 1.08
N ILE A 10 59.59 -27.25 0.92
CA ILE A 10 60.16 -25.91 0.90
C ILE A 10 60.65 -25.59 2.31
N ASP A 11 61.95 -25.67 2.54
CA ASP A 11 62.58 -25.27 3.80
C ASP A 11 62.55 -23.74 3.90
N LEU A 12 61.73 -23.22 4.83
CA LEU A 12 61.57 -21.77 5.04
C LEU A 12 62.66 -21.18 5.94
N THR A 13 63.65 -21.96 6.35
CA THR A 13 64.72 -21.46 7.21
C THR A 13 65.67 -20.53 6.45
N GLN A 14 65.50 -19.22 6.68
CA GLN A 14 66.41 -18.10 6.33
C GLN A 14 66.43 -17.54 4.89
N GLU A 15 65.45 -17.81 4.03
CA GLU A 15 65.30 -17.05 2.77
C GLU A 15 64.46 -15.79 2.96
N ARG A 16 64.94 -14.66 2.43
CA ARG A 16 64.17 -13.41 2.35
C ARG A 16 63.23 -13.48 1.16
N VAL A 17 61.95 -13.20 1.38
CA VAL A 17 60.94 -13.25 0.34
C VAL A 17 60.36 -11.85 0.12
N PRO A 18 60.18 -11.40 -1.14
CA PRO A 18 59.50 -10.15 -1.43
C PRO A 18 58.08 -10.12 -0.85
N LEU A 19 57.70 -9.02 -0.21
CA LEU A 19 56.40 -8.81 0.41
C LEU A 19 55.46 -8.10 -0.57
N LEU A 20 54.23 -8.60 -0.68
CA LEU A 20 53.14 -7.96 -1.41
C LEU A 20 51.95 -7.68 -0.49
N PRO A 21 51.78 -6.42 -0.06
CA PRO A 21 50.57 -5.99 0.64
C PRO A 21 49.35 -6.08 -0.27
N LEU A 22 48.32 -6.77 0.20
CA LEU A 22 47.05 -6.96 -0.49
C LEU A 22 45.99 -6.03 0.08
N ARG A 23 45.20 -5.45 -0.82
CA ARG A 23 44.04 -4.60 -0.50
C ARG A 23 42.77 -5.43 -0.67
N ASP A 24 41.93 -5.43 0.35
CA ASP A 24 40.58 -6.02 0.30
C ASP A 24 40.55 -7.52 -0.08
N VAL A 25 41.66 -8.23 0.10
CA VAL A 25 41.69 -9.68 -0.15
C VAL A 25 42.70 -10.43 0.71
N VAL A 26 42.33 -11.64 1.11
CA VAL A 26 43.17 -12.62 1.82
C VAL A 26 43.30 -13.84 0.92
N VAL A 27 44.54 -14.22 0.58
CA VAL A 27 44.83 -15.41 -0.21
C VAL A 27 45.07 -16.59 0.72
N PHE A 28 44.43 -17.72 0.46
CA PHE A 28 44.61 -18.96 1.23
C PHE A 28 45.53 -19.94 0.47
N PRO A 29 46.21 -20.86 1.18
CA PRO A 29 46.92 -21.96 0.55
C PRO A 29 46.04 -22.76 -0.41
N HIS A 30 46.66 -23.33 -1.45
CA HIS A 30 46.02 -24.14 -2.49
C HIS A 30 44.98 -23.41 -3.34
N THR A 31 44.96 -22.07 -3.30
CA THR A 31 44.07 -21.25 -4.10
C THR A 31 44.84 -20.51 -5.19
N VAL A 32 44.28 -20.51 -6.40
CA VAL A 32 44.81 -19.75 -7.53
C VAL A 32 43.96 -18.51 -7.72
N MET A 33 44.56 -17.33 -7.61
CA MET A 33 43.84 -16.06 -7.70
C MET A 33 44.58 -15.02 -8.54
N PRO A 34 43.88 -14.33 -9.47
CA PRO A 34 44.46 -13.19 -10.17
C PRO A 34 44.49 -11.95 -9.26
N LEU A 35 45.62 -11.27 -9.22
CA LEU A 35 45.84 -10.01 -8.51
C LEU A 35 46.19 -8.90 -9.49
N PHE A 36 45.68 -7.70 -9.23
CA PHE A 36 46.00 -6.49 -9.99
C PHE A 36 46.86 -5.56 -9.13
N VAL A 37 48.03 -5.22 -9.64
CA VAL A 37 49.06 -4.52 -8.86
C VAL A 37 49.52 -3.28 -9.61
N GLY A 38 49.35 -2.12 -8.98
CA GLY A 38 49.70 -0.82 -9.57
C GLY A 38 50.70 0.01 -8.76
N ARG A 39 50.93 -0.29 -7.47
CA ARG A 39 51.89 0.44 -6.64
C ARG A 39 53.31 0.10 -7.10
N LYS A 40 54.17 1.12 -7.22
CA LYS A 40 55.58 0.93 -7.67
C LYS A 40 56.33 -0.09 -6.82
N SER A 41 56.22 0.00 -5.50
CA SER A 41 56.87 -0.93 -4.57
C SER A 41 56.40 -2.37 -4.77
N SER A 42 55.10 -2.58 -4.95
CA SER A 42 54.51 -3.88 -5.22
C SER A 42 54.90 -4.45 -6.59
N VAL A 43 55.01 -3.60 -7.62
CA VAL A 43 55.50 -4.00 -8.95
C VAL A 43 56.97 -4.44 -8.88
N ASN A 44 57.79 -3.74 -8.10
CA ASN A 44 59.18 -4.08 -7.88
C ASN A 44 59.33 -5.40 -7.11
N ALA A 45 58.53 -5.62 -6.07
CA ALA A 45 58.48 -6.89 -5.33
C ALA A 45 58.17 -8.10 -6.24
N ILE A 46 57.18 -7.97 -7.13
CA ILE A 46 56.83 -9.03 -8.10
C ILE A 46 57.95 -9.24 -9.11
N THR A 47 58.59 -8.17 -9.59
CA THR A 47 59.70 -8.27 -10.55
C THR A 47 60.90 -8.98 -9.92
N GLN A 48 61.21 -8.69 -8.65
CA GLN A 48 62.26 -9.37 -7.89
C GLN A 48 61.93 -10.84 -7.64
N ALA A 49 60.69 -11.15 -7.25
CA ALA A 49 60.23 -12.53 -7.07
C ALA A 49 60.38 -13.34 -8.36
N MET A 50 60.02 -12.77 -9.51
CA MET A 50 60.17 -13.42 -10.83
C MET A 50 61.64 -13.65 -11.24
N GLY A 51 62.58 -12.86 -10.71
CA GLY A 51 64.01 -13.01 -10.95
C GLY A 51 64.71 -14.05 -10.05
N THR A 52 64.01 -14.56 -9.03
CA THR A 52 64.51 -15.52 -8.04
C THR A 52 63.72 -16.83 -8.13
N ASN A 53 63.16 -17.32 -7.01
CA ASN A 53 62.45 -18.59 -6.91
C ASN A 53 60.94 -18.47 -7.19
N LYS A 54 60.47 -17.32 -7.70
CA LYS A 54 59.05 -16.98 -7.94
C LYS A 54 58.16 -16.93 -6.70
N TYR A 55 58.75 -17.06 -5.51
CA TYR A 55 58.05 -16.92 -4.25
C TYR A 55 57.79 -15.46 -3.91
N ILE A 56 56.59 -15.21 -3.40
CA ILE A 56 56.15 -13.92 -2.91
C ILE A 56 55.30 -14.12 -1.65
N PHE A 57 55.48 -13.26 -0.66
CA PHE A 57 54.70 -13.34 0.57
C PHE A 57 53.53 -12.38 0.53
N LEU A 58 52.31 -12.91 0.69
CA LEU A 58 51.07 -12.18 0.53
C LEU A 58 50.44 -11.89 1.89
N VAL A 59 50.17 -10.62 2.16
CA VAL A 59 49.65 -10.17 3.46
C VAL A 59 48.56 -9.13 3.28
N ALA A 60 47.45 -9.30 4.00
CA ALA A 60 46.39 -8.30 4.02
C ALA A 60 46.80 -7.05 4.83
N GLN A 61 46.36 -5.89 4.37
CA GLN A 61 46.44 -4.64 5.14
C GLN A 61 45.32 -4.60 6.19
N LYS A 62 45.58 -3.99 7.35
CA LYS A 62 44.58 -3.78 8.42
C LYS A 62 43.51 -2.76 8.04
N ASP A 63 43.89 -1.71 7.32
CA ASP A 63 42.97 -0.72 6.74
C ASP A 63 43.13 -0.65 5.22
N GLU A 64 42.06 -0.98 4.52
CA GLU A 64 41.99 -0.96 3.05
C GLU A 64 42.08 0.46 2.46
N LYS A 65 41.91 1.51 3.27
CA LYS A 65 42.00 2.91 2.83
C LYS A 65 43.42 3.43 2.78
N THR A 66 44.38 2.74 3.40
CA THR A 66 45.77 3.15 3.42
C THR A 66 46.41 2.92 2.05
N GLU A 67 46.73 4.00 1.34
CA GLU A 67 47.31 3.92 0.00
C GLU A 67 48.75 3.41 0.00
N ASN A 68 49.54 3.71 1.02
CA ASN A 68 50.92 3.25 1.18
C ASN A 68 51.08 2.68 2.60
N PRO A 69 50.77 1.39 2.81
CA PRO A 69 50.84 0.78 4.13
C PRO A 69 52.28 0.70 4.61
N GLY A 70 52.54 1.11 5.85
CA GLY A 70 53.77 0.78 6.56
C GLY A 70 53.73 -0.64 7.10
N ASN A 71 54.84 -1.12 7.67
CA ASN A 71 54.92 -2.48 8.24
C ASN A 71 53.89 -2.71 9.37
N ASP A 72 53.59 -1.68 10.17
CA ASP A 72 52.61 -1.76 11.26
C ASP A 72 51.16 -1.82 10.77
N ASP A 73 50.91 -1.43 9.53
CA ASP A 73 49.58 -1.47 8.89
C ASP A 73 49.25 -2.85 8.32
N LEU A 74 50.17 -3.81 8.43
CA LEU A 74 50.02 -5.15 7.87
C LEU A 74 49.69 -6.18 8.96
N HIS A 75 48.97 -7.22 8.57
CA HIS A 75 48.81 -8.42 9.39
C HIS A 75 50.13 -9.20 9.49
N GLN A 76 50.35 -9.93 10.58
CA GLN A 76 51.59 -10.70 10.76
C GLN A 76 51.54 -12.08 10.12
N VAL A 77 50.35 -12.65 9.96
CA VAL A 77 50.15 -13.95 9.30
C VAL A 77 49.61 -13.71 7.90
N GLY A 78 50.22 -14.39 6.95
CA GLY A 78 49.89 -14.33 5.53
C GLY A 78 50.13 -15.67 4.86
N THR A 79 50.19 -15.63 3.53
CA THR A 79 50.34 -16.82 2.71
C THR A 79 51.56 -16.66 1.82
N LEU A 80 52.48 -17.62 1.92
CA LEU A 80 53.52 -17.78 0.93
C LEU A 80 52.88 -18.25 -0.37
N ALA A 81 53.14 -17.56 -1.47
CA ALA A 81 52.58 -17.88 -2.77
C ALA A 81 53.67 -18.00 -3.83
N THR A 82 53.38 -18.74 -4.89
CA THR A 82 54.21 -18.78 -6.10
C THR A 82 53.54 -18.02 -7.23
N ILE A 83 54.33 -17.31 -8.04
CA ILE A 83 53.83 -16.60 -9.21
C ILE A 83 53.77 -17.57 -10.40
N LEU A 84 52.54 -17.86 -10.85
CA LEU A 84 52.30 -18.71 -12.01
C LEU A 84 52.47 -17.94 -13.32
N GLN A 85 51.92 -16.72 -13.38
CA GLN A 85 51.93 -15.91 -14.59
C GLN A 85 51.94 -14.41 -14.27
N MET A 86 52.63 -13.62 -15.10
CA MET A 86 52.63 -12.16 -15.03
C MET A 86 52.28 -11.57 -16.40
N LEU A 87 51.39 -10.59 -16.44
CA LEU A 87 51.06 -9.81 -17.63
C LEU A 87 51.10 -8.31 -17.30
N LYS A 88 51.92 -7.55 -18.04
CA LYS A 88 51.96 -6.09 -17.94
C LYS A 88 50.86 -5.50 -18.83
N LEU A 89 50.01 -4.66 -18.26
CA LEU A 89 48.92 -3.99 -18.97
C LEU A 89 49.38 -2.64 -19.54
N PRO A 90 48.72 -2.11 -20.58
CA PRO A 90 49.11 -0.85 -21.23
C PRO A 90 49.05 0.39 -20.32
N ASP A 91 48.27 0.33 -19.25
CA ASP A 91 48.10 1.39 -18.25
C ASP A 91 49.22 1.41 -17.19
N GLY A 92 50.19 0.49 -17.28
CA GLY A 92 51.31 0.36 -16.35
C GLY A 92 51.02 -0.54 -15.14
N THR A 93 49.80 -1.07 -15.00
CA THR A 93 49.48 -2.06 -13.96
C THR A 93 49.93 -3.46 -14.37
N ILE A 94 50.17 -4.32 -13.39
CA ILE A 94 50.54 -5.72 -13.60
C ILE A 94 49.40 -6.60 -13.11
N LYS A 95 48.92 -7.48 -13.99
CA LYS A 95 48.05 -8.59 -13.62
C LYS A 95 48.93 -9.82 -13.37
N VAL A 96 48.90 -10.34 -12.15
CA VAL A 96 49.67 -11.53 -11.74
C VAL A 96 48.71 -12.63 -11.32
N LEU A 97 48.98 -13.87 -11.72
CA LEU A 97 48.28 -15.05 -11.25
C LEU A 97 49.17 -15.73 -10.21
N VAL A 98 48.67 -15.83 -8.98
CA VAL A 98 49.41 -16.43 -7.86
C VAL A 98 48.71 -17.68 -7.36
N GLU A 99 49.49 -18.65 -6.88
CA GLU A 99 49.00 -19.82 -6.17
C GLU A 99 49.51 -19.80 -4.73
N GLY A 100 48.60 -19.82 -3.76
CA GLY A 100 48.96 -19.94 -2.35
C GLY A 100 49.58 -21.31 -2.07
N VAL A 101 50.71 -21.34 -1.37
CA VAL A 101 51.46 -22.56 -1.07
C VAL A 101 51.22 -23.00 0.37
N LYS A 102 51.50 -22.14 1.34
CA LYS A 102 51.34 -22.41 2.78
C LYS A 102 51.21 -21.14 3.60
N ARG A 103 50.67 -21.28 4.81
CA ARG A 103 50.59 -20.19 5.79
C ARG A 103 51.97 -19.96 6.41
N ALA A 104 52.30 -18.69 6.63
CA ALA A 104 53.52 -18.33 7.33
C ALA A 104 53.31 -17.05 8.14
N LYS A 105 54.16 -16.86 9.15
CA LYS A 105 54.18 -15.67 9.99
C LYS A 105 55.43 -14.87 9.72
N ILE A 106 55.29 -13.54 9.67
CA ILE A 106 56.43 -12.63 9.55
C ILE A 106 57.22 -12.61 10.85
N ASP A 107 58.52 -12.87 10.76
CA ASP A 107 59.45 -12.72 11.87
C ASP A 107 60.12 -11.33 11.85
N GLN A 108 60.57 -10.87 10.67
CA GLN A 108 61.26 -9.60 10.50
C GLN A 108 60.98 -8.98 9.13
N PHE A 109 61.00 -7.63 9.09
CA PHE A 109 60.91 -6.82 7.87
C PHE A 109 62.29 -6.28 7.48
N PHE A 110 62.58 -6.27 6.19
CA PHE A 110 63.80 -5.71 5.60
C PHE A 110 63.42 -4.72 4.50
N GLU A 111 63.83 -3.47 4.64
CA GLU A 111 63.66 -2.49 3.57
C GLU A 111 64.76 -2.69 2.51
N ALA A 112 64.33 -2.85 1.26
CA ALA A 112 65.19 -2.82 0.08
C ALA A 112 64.92 -1.53 -0.71
N ASP A 113 65.82 -1.15 -1.61
CA ASP A 113 65.88 0.19 -2.23
C ASP A 113 64.59 0.66 -2.92
N ASP A 114 63.62 -0.22 -3.22
CA ASP A 114 62.28 0.18 -3.69
C ASP A 114 61.13 -0.81 -3.33
N PHE A 115 61.33 -1.75 -2.41
CA PHE A 115 60.31 -2.73 -1.96
C PHE A 115 60.68 -3.31 -0.59
N THR A 116 59.77 -4.10 0.00
CA THR A 116 60.00 -4.74 1.31
C THR A 116 60.20 -6.23 1.15
N GLU A 117 61.18 -6.78 1.85
CA GLU A 117 61.36 -8.22 2.02
C GLU A 117 61.00 -8.63 3.45
N VAL A 118 60.63 -9.88 3.65
CA VAL A 118 60.36 -10.46 4.97
C VAL A 118 61.08 -11.78 5.14
N SER A 119 61.50 -12.07 6.36
CA SER A 119 61.77 -13.45 6.79
C SER A 119 60.50 -14.01 7.42
N VAL A 120 60.16 -15.24 7.06
CA VAL A 120 58.93 -15.89 7.51
C VAL A 120 59.21 -17.24 8.13
N SER A 121 58.40 -17.61 9.12
CA SER A 121 58.40 -18.92 9.76
C SER A 121 57.08 -19.65 9.46
N GLU A 122 57.12 -20.99 9.45
CA GLU A 122 55.92 -21.79 9.25
C GLU A 122 54.86 -21.51 10.33
N PHE A 123 53.62 -21.33 9.90
CA PHE A 123 52.49 -21.14 10.79
C PHE A 123 51.47 -22.26 10.59
N ASN A 124 51.76 -23.40 11.23
CA ASN A 124 51.00 -24.64 11.08
C ASN A 124 49.80 -24.66 12.04
N LEU A 125 48.75 -25.37 11.64
CA LEU A 125 47.59 -25.58 12.49
C LEU A 125 47.93 -26.61 13.57
N GLU A 126 47.80 -26.23 14.84
CA GLU A 126 47.82 -27.19 15.94
C GLU A 126 46.63 -28.13 15.78
N SER A 127 46.95 -29.37 15.41
CA SER A 127 45.99 -30.44 15.29
C SER A 127 46.24 -31.48 16.37
N SER A 128 45.28 -31.65 17.27
CA SER A 128 45.13 -32.90 17.99
C SER A 128 44.37 -33.84 17.06
N GLU A 129 44.97 -34.93 16.56
CA GLU A 129 44.24 -35.98 15.83
C GLU A 129 43.22 -36.66 16.75
N ASN A 130 42.11 -35.98 17.02
CA ASN A 130 41.04 -36.46 17.88
C ASN A 130 39.83 -36.85 17.01
N ILE A 131 39.08 -37.84 17.47
CA ILE A 131 37.86 -38.34 16.82
C ILE A 131 36.88 -37.20 16.53
N GLU A 132 36.86 -36.19 17.41
CA GLU A 132 36.05 -34.98 17.27
C GLU A 132 36.40 -34.16 16.01
N VAL A 133 37.68 -33.92 15.72
CA VAL A 133 38.10 -33.15 14.53
C VAL A 133 37.67 -33.87 13.25
N LYS A 134 37.83 -35.20 13.20
CA LYS A 134 37.37 -36.01 12.06
C LYS A 134 35.85 -35.97 11.89
N ALA A 135 35.09 -35.94 12.99
CA ALA A 135 33.64 -35.79 12.95
C ALA A 135 33.23 -34.39 12.43
N MET A 136 33.91 -33.34 12.88
CA MET A 136 33.68 -31.96 12.41
C MET A 136 34.02 -31.80 10.92
N MET A 137 35.09 -32.42 10.42
CA MET A 137 35.40 -32.41 8.99
C MET A 137 34.29 -33.07 8.16
N ARG A 138 33.74 -34.21 8.60
CA ARG A 138 32.60 -34.85 7.92
C ARG A 138 31.37 -33.94 7.90
N LEU A 139 31.04 -33.34 9.03
CA LEU A 139 29.92 -32.40 9.12
C LEU A 139 30.14 -31.19 8.19
N ALA A 140 31.36 -30.63 8.17
CA ALA A 140 31.70 -29.50 7.32
C ALA A 140 31.61 -29.87 5.83
N LEU A 141 32.00 -31.09 5.46
CA LEU A 141 31.88 -31.61 4.10
C LEU A 141 30.40 -31.74 3.67
N GLU A 142 29.54 -32.29 4.53
CA GLU A 142 28.09 -32.40 4.29
C GLU A 142 27.40 -31.02 4.18
N SER A 143 27.76 -30.10 5.07
CA SER A 143 27.31 -28.70 5.01
C SER A 143 27.79 -28.01 3.74
N PHE A 144 29.05 -28.21 3.35
CA PHE A 144 29.60 -27.62 2.13
C PHE A 144 28.94 -28.18 0.85
N GLU A 145 28.59 -29.46 0.82
CA GLU A 145 27.80 -30.04 -0.27
C GLU A 145 26.44 -29.34 -0.42
N SER A 146 25.76 -29.12 0.71
CA SER A 146 24.48 -28.42 0.76
C SER A 146 24.62 -26.97 0.31
N TYR A 147 25.70 -26.30 0.70
CA TYR A 147 26.04 -24.94 0.29
C TYR A 147 26.29 -24.85 -1.23
N ILE A 148 27.07 -25.74 -1.83
CA ILE A 148 27.31 -25.77 -3.29
C ILE A 148 26.01 -25.98 -4.08
N LYS A 149 25.12 -26.89 -3.62
CA LYS A 149 23.81 -27.12 -4.25
C LYS A 149 22.91 -25.89 -4.28
N LEU A 150 23.07 -24.98 -3.31
CA LEU A 150 22.37 -23.72 -3.23
C LEU A 150 23.11 -22.61 -3.99
N ASN A 151 24.45 -22.58 -3.93
CA ASN A 151 25.32 -21.60 -4.57
C ASN A 151 26.03 -22.17 -5.80
N LYS A 152 25.38 -22.11 -6.96
CA LYS A 152 25.89 -22.63 -8.24
C LYS A 152 27.13 -21.92 -8.82
N LYS A 153 27.71 -20.95 -8.10
CA LYS A 153 28.95 -20.27 -8.54
C LYS A 153 30.20 -21.11 -8.28
N ILE A 154 30.12 -22.07 -7.36
CA ILE A 154 31.25 -22.95 -7.01
C ILE A 154 31.19 -24.20 -7.88
N PRO A 155 32.26 -24.54 -8.62
CA PRO A 155 32.32 -25.76 -9.42
C PRO A 155 32.23 -27.04 -8.56
N GLU A 156 31.54 -28.06 -9.04
CA GLU A 156 31.40 -29.35 -8.33
C GLU A 156 32.74 -30.08 -8.16
N GLU A 157 33.74 -29.76 -8.98
CA GLU A 157 35.10 -30.31 -8.88
C GLU A 157 35.74 -29.99 -7.51
N VAL A 158 35.44 -28.83 -6.92
CA VAL A 158 35.96 -28.44 -5.61
C VAL A 158 35.50 -29.41 -4.52
N PHE A 159 34.25 -29.87 -4.59
CA PHE A 159 33.72 -30.85 -3.64
C PHE A 159 34.45 -32.19 -3.73
N LYS A 160 34.73 -32.66 -4.95
CA LYS A 160 35.46 -33.92 -5.17
C LYS A 160 36.87 -33.86 -4.58
N VAL A 161 37.58 -32.74 -4.77
CA VAL A 161 38.90 -32.53 -4.17
C VAL A 161 38.84 -32.58 -2.64
N LEU A 162 37.81 -31.99 -2.02
CA LEU A 162 37.64 -32.02 -0.56
C LEU A 162 37.36 -33.41 0.02
N GLN A 163 36.75 -34.32 -0.74
CA GLN A 163 36.49 -35.70 -0.29
C GLN A 163 37.78 -36.49 -0.05
N ASP A 164 38.83 -36.18 -0.80
CA ASP A 164 40.10 -36.91 -0.77
C ASP A 164 41.13 -36.30 0.20
N ILE A 165 40.85 -35.11 0.77
CA ILE A 165 41.76 -34.44 1.70
C ILE A 165 41.56 -34.96 3.13
N SER A 166 42.60 -35.59 3.67
CA SER A 166 42.65 -36.05 5.07
C SER A 166 43.21 -35.01 6.05
N ASP A 167 44.02 -34.07 5.57
CA ASP A 167 44.65 -33.03 6.37
C ASP A 167 43.67 -31.90 6.69
N VAL A 168 43.50 -31.59 7.99
CA VAL A 168 42.52 -30.62 8.47
C VAL A 168 42.86 -29.19 8.04
N GLU A 169 44.14 -28.87 7.99
CA GLU A 169 44.61 -27.55 7.60
C GLU A 169 44.24 -27.26 6.15
N ARG A 170 44.70 -28.12 5.23
CA ARG A 170 44.38 -28.05 3.81
C ARG A 170 42.87 -28.12 3.54
N PHE A 171 42.14 -28.99 4.26
CA PHE A 171 40.69 -29.10 4.13
C PHE A 171 40.00 -27.78 4.46
N SER A 172 40.37 -27.18 5.60
CA SER A 172 39.80 -25.91 6.04
C SER A 172 40.16 -24.75 5.10
N ASP A 173 41.39 -24.68 4.60
CA ASP A 173 41.84 -23.64 3.67
C ASP A 173 41.02 -23.62 2.37
N VAL A 174 40.81 -24.81 1.78
CA VAL A 174 40.02 -24.94 0.54
C VAL A 174 38.57 -24.54 0.76
N ILE A 175 37.95 -24.90 1.90
CA ILE A 175 36.59 -24.47 2.21
C ILE A 175 36.54 -22.95 2.35
N ILE A 176 37.38 -22.36 3.22
CA ILE A 176 37.35 -20.92 3.54
C ILE A 176 37.56 -20.06 2.29
N ALA A 177 38.42 -20.49 1.38
CA ALA A 177 38.65 -19.83 0.10
C ALA A 177 37.37 -19.65 -0.73
N ASN A 178 36.47 -20.63 -0.67
CA ASN A 178 35.22 -20.66 -1.42
C ASN A 178 34.02 -20.08 -0.63
N LEU A 179 34.23 -19.65 0.62
CA LEU A 179 33.22 -18.96 1.42
C LEU A 179 33.21 -17.46 1.16
N ASN A 180 32.00 -16.90 1.19
CA ASN A 180 31.77 -15.47 1.03
C ASN A 180 31.85 -14.76 2.39
N LEU A 181 33.07 -14.59 2.88
CA LEU A 181 33.38 -13.98 4.17
C LEU A 181 33.96 -12.58 4.02
N LYS A 182 33.73 -11.72 5.01
CA LYS A 182 34.40 -10.42 5.08
C LYS A 182 35.91 -10.61 5.29
N LEU A 183 36.71 -9.63 4.86
CA LEU A 183 38.17 -9.68 4.98
C LEU A 183 38.63 -10.01 6.42
N ASN A 184 38.09 -9.32 7.42
CA ASN A 184 38.46 -9.52 8.82
C ASN A 184 38.16 -10.95 9.32
N GLU A 185 37.08 -11.56 8.85
CA GLU A 185 36.70 -12.94 9.20
C GLU A 185 37.64 -13.94 8.52
N LYS A 186 37.95 -13.73 7.23
CA LYS A 186 38.96 -14.51 6.51
C LYS A 186 40.33 -14.42 7.18
N GLN A 187 40.75 -13.22 7.55
CA GLN A 187 42.03 -13.00 8.21
C GLN A 187 42.08 -13.67 9.58
N SER A 188 41.02 -13.57 10.39
CA SER A 188 40.92 -14.28 11.68
C SER A 188 40.98 -15.80 11.53
N LEU A 189 40.44 -16.34 10.43
CA LEU A 189 40.52 -17.78 10.12
C LEU A 189 41.89 -18.19 9.59
N LEU A 190 42.63 -17.31 8.91
CA LEU A 190 44.00 -17.56 8.48
C LEU A 190 44.97 -17.56 9.68
N GLU A 191 44.78 -16.62 10.61
CA GLU A 191 45.52 -16.45 11.87
C GLU A 191 45.18 -17.50 12.94
N GLY A 192 44.14 -18.31 12.74
CA GLY A 192 43.75 -19.37 13.67
C GLY A 192 44.83 -20.46 13.75
N ASP A 193 45.24 -20.75 14.98
CA ASP A 193 46.25 -21.75 15.34
C ASP A 193 45.63 -23.10 15.75
N HIS A 194 44.41 -23.13 16.28
CA HIS A 194 43.76 -24.38 16.71
C HIS A 194 42.78 -24.93 15.68
N ALA A 195 42.96 -26.21 15.29
CA ALA A 195 42.13 -26.86 14.27
C ALA A 195 40.64 -26.92 14.63
N LYS A 196 40.33 -27.19 15.90
CA LYS A 196 38.94 -27.30 16.40
C LYS A 196 38.19 -25.98 16.27
N ASP A 197 38.77 -24.89 16.78
CA ASP A 197 38.15 -23.57 16.76
C ASP A 197 37.97 -23.06 15.33
N ARG A 198 38.92 -23.38 14.45
CA ARG A 198 38.85 -23.07 13.02
C ARG A 198 37.68 -23.79 12.35
N LEU A 199 37.53 -25.09 12.57
CA LEU A 199 36.42 -25.88 12.02
C LEU A 199 35.06 -25.44 12.59
N ASP A 200 34.99 -25.09 13.88
CA ASP A 200 33.76 -24.62 14.51
C ASP A 200 33.27 -23.32 13.85
N LYS A 201 34.18 -22.35 13.68
CA LYS A 201 33.87 -21.11 12.94
C LYS A 201 33.43 -21.39 11.50
N VAL A 202 34.11 -22.30 10.80
CA VAL A 202 33.73 -22.69 9.42
C VAL A 202 32.33 -23.28 9.38
N LEU A 203 31.97 -24.15 10.32
CA LEU A 203 30.64 -24.75 10.42
C LEU A 203 29.56 -23.71 10.70
N VAL A 204 29.80 -22.79 11.63
CA VAL A 204 28.86 -21.69 11.95
C VAL A 204 28.61 -20.81 10.73
N VAL A 205 29.67 -20.44 10.01
CA VAL A 205 29.57 -19.66 8.77
C VAL A 205 28.80 -20.40 7.70
N LEU A 206 29.14 -21.68 7.45
CA LEU A 206 28.47 -22.52 6.48
C LEU A 206 26.97 -22.60 6.75
N GLN A 207 26.59 -22.86 8.00
CA GLN A 207 25.19 -22.99 8.37
C GLN A 207 24.42 -21.68 8.16
N GLY A 208 25.01 -20.55 8.57
CA GLY A 208 24.41 -19.23 8.35
C GLY A 208 24.17 -18.92 6.86
N GLU A 209 25.16 -19.21 6.00
CA GLU A 209 25.04 -19.02 4.56
C GLU A 209 23.99 -19.94 3.92
N ILE A 210 23.92 -21.21 4.35
CA ILE A 210 22.90 -22.16 3.90
C ILE A 210 21.48 -21.66 4.25
N ASP A 211 21.30 -21.12 5.45
CA ASP A 211 20.00 -20.60 5.91
C ASP A 211 19.56 -19.39 5.09
N VAL A 212 20.47 -18.45 4.83
CA VAL A 212 20.23 -17.27 3.98
C VAL A 212 19.87 -17.69 2.56
N LEU A 213 20.69 -18.52 1.91
CA LEU A 213 20.45 -18.97 0.54
C LEU A 213 19.16 -19.78 0.41
N SER A 214 18.83 -20.59 1.43
CA SER A 214 17.58 -21.34 1.48
C SER A 214 16.36 -20.43 1.60
N ALA A 215 16.44 -19.36 2.40
CA ALA A 215 15.40 -18.36 2.51
C ALA A 215 15.20 -17.59 1.20
N GLU A 216 16.30 -17.16 0.56
CA GLU A 216 16.27 -16.51 -0.76
C GLU A 216 15.59 -17.39 -1.81
N LYS A 217 15.97 -18.67 -1.90
CA LYS A 217 15.36 -19.64 -2.83
C LYS A 217 13.86 -19.83 -2.57
N LYS A 218 13.44 -19.86 -1.30
CA LYS A 218 12.01 -19.92 -0.92
C LYS A 218 11.27 -18.66 -1.35
N ILE A 219 11.84 -17.47 -1.15
CA ILE A 219 11.26 -16.19 -1.56
C ILE A 219 11.13 -16.15 -3.08
N GLN A 220 12.20 -16.46 -3.82
CA GLN A 220 12.18 -16.52 -5.29
C GLN A 220 11.11 -17.50 -5.81
N SER A 221 10.97 -18.67 -5.19
CA SER A 221 9.93 -19.63 -5.56
C SER A 221 8.51 -19.08 -5.33
N ARG A 222 8.27 -18.38 -4.22
CA ARG A 222 6.96 -17.74 -3.96
C ARG A 222 6.67 -16.62 -4.96
N VAL A 223 7.63 -15.74 -5.21
CA VAL A 223 7.51 -14.65 -6.19
C VAL A 223 7.22 -15.23 -7.58
N ARG A 224 7.97 -16.26 -7.99
CA ARG A 224 7.75 -16.93 -9.27
C ARG A 224 6.37 -17.56 -9.37
N LYS A 225 5.90 -18.27 -8.33
CA LYS A 225 4.54 -18.84 -8.30
C LYS A 225 3.46 -17.76 -8.39
N GLN A 226 3.65 -16.63 -7.71
CA GLN A 226 2.72 -15.51 -7.76
C GLN A 226 2.70 -14.85 -9.14
N MET A 227 3.86 -14.69 -9.78
CA MET A 227 3.95 -14.17 -11.15
C MET A 227 3.34 -15.13 -12.16
N GLU A 228 3.60 -16.44 -12.06
CA GLU A 228 3.00 -17.47 -12.91
C GLU A 228 1.48 -17.52 -12.72
N SER A 229 0.96 -17.38 -11.49
CA SER A 229 -0.48 -17.26 -11.22
C SER A 229 -1.05 -16.01 -11.86
N ASN A 230 -0.45 -14.83 -11.63
CA ASN A 230 -0.94 -13.58 -12.21
C ASN A 230 -0.89 -13.57 -13.74
N GLN A 231 0.14 -14.17 -14.34
CA GLN A 231 0.27 -14.29 -15.79
C GLN A 231 -0.74 -15.30 -16.35
N ARG A 232 -1.00 -16.39 -15.63
CA ARG A 232 -2.05 -17.36 -15.98
C ARG A 232 -3.43 -16.73 -15.85
N ASP A 233 -3.70 -15.98 -14.80
CA ASP A 233 -4.97 -15.27 -14.59
C ASP A 233 -5.18 -14.19 -15.64
N TYR A 234 -4.13 -13.44 -16.00
CA TYR A 234 -4.15 -12.47 -17.10
C TYR A 234 -4.47 -13.15 -18.44
N TYR A 235 -3.79 -14.26 -18.76
CA TYR A 235 -3.99 -15.00 -20.00
C TYR A 235 -5.38 -15.66 -20.05
N LEU A 236 -5.85 -16.22 -18.95
CA LEU A 236 -7.20 -16.79 -18.84
C LEU A 236 -8.27 -15.71 -18.94
N ASN A 237 -8.06 -14.52 -18.37
CA ASN A 237 -8.99 -13.39 -18.52
C ASN A 237 -9.01 -12.86 -19.96
N GLU A 238 -7.87 -12.77 -20.63
CA GLU A 238 -7.81 -12.41 -22.06
C GLU A 238 -8.49 -13.48 -22.93
N GLN A 239 -8.27 -14.77 -22.67
CA GLN A 239 -8.97 -15.85 -23.37
C GLN A 239 -10.47 -15.85 -23.07
N MET A 240 -10.88 -15.65 -21.82
CA MET A 240 -12.29 -15.52 -21.44
C MET A 240 -12.93 -14.31 -22.13
N LYS A 241 -12.27 -13.15 -22.17
CA LYS A 241 -12.73 -11.98 -22.92
C LYS A 241 -12.89 -12.29 -24.41
N SER A 242 -11.95 -13.01 -25.00
CA SER A 242 -12.04 -13.43 -26.41
C SER A 242 -13.22 -14.39 -26.63
N ILE A 243 -13.40 -15.37 -25.75
CA ILE A 243 -14.49 -16.36 -25.80
C ILE A 243 -15.86 -15.70 -25.56
N GLN A 244 -15.97 -14.80 -24.59
CA GLN A 244 -17.18 -14.03 -24.27
C GLN A 244 -17.57 -13.07 -25.40
N LYS A 245 -16.57 -12.50 -26.10
CA LYS A 245 -16.77 -11.67 -27.29
C LYS A 245 -17.26 -12.47 -28.49
N GLU A 246 -16.85 -13.73 -28.62
CA GLU A 246 -17.39 -14.67 -29.63
C GLU A 246 -18.78 -15.21 -29.24
N LEU A 247 -19.12 -15.27 -27.94
CA LEU A 247 -20.40 -15.76 -27.41
C LEU A 247 -21.51 -14.69 -27.29
N GLY A 248 -21.25 -13.43 -27.65
CA GLY A 248 -22.26 -12.37 -27.63
C GLY A 248 -22.69 -11.88 -26.24
N GLN A 249 -21.91 -12.17 -25.18
CA GLN A 249 -22.18 -11.73 -23.79
C GLN A 249 -21.54 -10.37 -23.42
N ALA A 250 -21.00 -9.65 -24.41
CA ALA A 250 -20.25 -8.41 -24.18
C ALA A 250 -21.09 -7.23 -23.62
N GLU A 251 -22.41 -7.29 -23.69
CA GLU A 251 -23.28 -6.22 -23.18
C GLU A 251 -23.38 -6.23 -21.64
N ASP A 252 -23.29 -7.40 -20.99
CA ASP A 252 -23.50 -7.54 -19.54
C ASP A 252 -22.29 -7.09 -18.69
N GLU A 253 -21.06 -7.18 -19.21
CA GLU A 253 -19.85 -6.74 -18.48
C GLU A 253 -19.67 -5.22 -18.46
N ASN A 254 -20.02 -4.53 -19.56
CA ASN A 254 -19.96 -3.06 -19.61
C ASN A 254 -20.87 -2.42 -18.53
N GLU A 255 -22.03 -3.03 -18.27
CA GLU A 255 -23.01 -2.49 -17.32
C GLU A 255 -22.52 -2.54 -15.86
N ILE A 256 -21.77 -3.60 -15.49
CA ILE A 256 -21.18 -3.70 -14.14
C ILE A 256 -20.09 -2.64 -13.95
N GLU A 257 -19.26 -2.41 -14.99
CA GLU A 257 -18.24 -1.35 -14.96
C GLU A 257 -18.88 0.05 -14.83
N ASP A 258 -19.96 0.32 -15.57
CA ASP A 258 -20.69 1.59 -15.50
C ASP A 258 -21.30 1.86 -14.11
N LEU A 259 -21.86 0.83 -13.47
CA LEU A 259 -22.36 0.92 -12.09
C LEU A 259 -21.21 1.18 -11.11
N GLN A 260 -20.06 0.53 -11.28
CA GLN A 260 -18.89 0.74 -10.43
C GLN A 260 -18.36 2.17 -10.54
N VAL A 261 -18.34 2.74 -11.75
CA VAL A 261 -17.98 4.15 -11.99
C VAL A 261 -18.99 5.07 -11.30
N SER A 262 -20.28 4.77 -11.39
CA SER A 262 -21.36 5.55 -10.77
C SER A 262 -21.27 5.57 -9.24
N ILE A 263 -21.01 4.42 -8.60
CA ILE A 263 -20.81 4.32 -7.14
C ILE A 263 -19.63 5.20 -6.69
N ASN A 264 -18.52 5.16 -7.42
CA ASN A 264 -17.34 5.96 -7.10
C ASN A 264 -17.59 7.46 -7.28
N LYS A 265 -18.39 7.86 -8.27
CA LYS A 265 -18.75 9.26 -8.55
C LYS A 265 -19.75 9.84 -7.56
N ALA A 266 -20.64 9.04 -6.98
CA ALA A 266 -21.69 9.47 -6.06
C ALA A 266 -21.15 10.04 -4.72
N LYS A 267 -19.90 9.74 -4.35
CA LYS A 267 -19.23 10.21 -3.12
C LYS A 267 -20.04 9.89 -1.85
N MET A 268 -20.51 8.64 -1.76
CA MET A 268 -21.27 8.09 -0.64
C MET A 268 -20.46 8.06 0.67
N PRO A 269 -21.12 8.11 1.85
CA PRO A 269 -20.49 7.80 3.13
C PRO A 269 -19.96 6.37 3.18
N LYS A 270 -18.98 6.10 4.06
CA LYS A 270 -18.27 4.81 4.11
C LYS A 270 -19.22 3.60 4.28
N ALA A 271 -20.19 3.70 5.18
CA ALA A 271 -21.15 2.62 5.45
C ALA A 271 -22.03 2.33 4.21
N VAL A 272 -22.52 3.39 3.54
CA VAL A 272 -23.35 3.27 2.35
C VAL A 272 -22.55 2.73 1.16
N LYS A 273 -21.31 3.22 0.97
CA LYS A 273 -20.42 2.73 -0.08
C LYS A 273 -20.15 1.24 0.05
N ALA A 274 -19.85 0.77 1.27
CA ALA A 274 -19.62 -0.65 1.54
C ALA A 274 -20.86 -1.51 1.22
N LYS A 275 -22.06 -0.98 1.50
CA LYS A 275 -23.31 -1.66 1.13
C LYS A 275 -23.51 -1.73 -0.39
N ALA A 276 -23.29 -0.63 -1.10
CA ALA A 276 -23.37 -0.58 -2.56
C ALA A 276 -22.36 -1.53 -3.24
N GLU A 277 -21.12 -1.56 -2.76
CA GLU A 277 -20.07 -2.48 -3.25
C GLU A 277 -20.42 -3.96 -2.98
N SER A 278 -21.03 -4.25 -1.81
CA SER A 278 -21.51 -5.59 -1.48
C SER A 278 -22.63 -6.06 -2.42
N GLU A 279 -23.60 -5.18 -2.72
CA GLU A 279 -24.69 -5.50 -3.64
C GLU A 279 -24.19 -5.63 -5.09
N LEU A 280 -23.23 -4.80 -5.53
CA LEU A 280 -22.59 -4.93 -6.84
C LEU A 280 -21.87 -6.28 -7.01
N LYS A 281 -21.18 -6.75 -5.96
CA LYS A 281 -20.54 -8.08 -5.95
C LYS A 281 -21.54 -9.23 -6.00
N LYS A 282 -22.76 -9.04 -5.48
CA LYS A 282 -23.85 -10.01 -5.65
C LYS A 282 -24.34 -10.01 -7.10
N LEU A 283 -24.57 -8.83 -7.67
CA LEU A 283 -25.00 -8.65 -9.05
C LEU A 283 -24.01 -9.31 -10.03
N SER A 284 -22.71 -9.15 -9.83
CA SER A 284 -21.67 -9.72 -10.71
C SER A 284 -21.59 -11.25 -10.71
N ARG A 285 -22.28 -11.92 -9.77
CA ARG A 285 -22.35 -13.39 -9.68
C ARG A 285 -23.68 -13.94 -10.19
N MET A 286 -24.63 -13.07 -10.49
CA MET A 286 -25.97 -13.44 -10.95
C MET A 286 -26.05 -13.35 -12.48
N SER A 287 -26.92 -14.15 -13.07
CA SER A 287 -27.26 -14.01 -14.49
C SER A 287 -28.06 -12.72 -14.70
N SER A 288 -27.71 -11.96 -15.74
CA SER A 288 -28.38 -10.70 -16.16
C SER A 288 -29.87 -10.87 -16.45
N GLN A 289 -30.30 -12.07 -16.83
CA GLN A 289 -31.71 -12.38 -17.13
C GLN A 289 -32.57 -12.67 -15.87
N SER A 290 -31.98 -12.66 -14.67
CA SER A 290 -32.72 -12.90 -13.42
C SER A 290 -33.53 -11.66 -13.00
N SER A 291 -34.76 -11.86 -12.54
CA SER A 291 -35.58 -10.80 -11.93
C SER A 291 -34.91 -10.20 -10.69
N ASP A 292 -34.11 -10.97 -9.96
CA ASP A 292 -33.33 -10.48 -8.82
C ASP A 292 -32.19 -9.55 -9.23
N ALA A 293 -31.58 -9.79 -10.40
CA ALA A 293 -30.51 -8.95 -10.92
C ALA A 293 -31.03 -7.55 -11.28
N SER A 294 -32.22 -7.46 -11.88
CA SER A 294 -32.90 -6.20 -12.18
C SER A 294 -33.24 -5.40 -10.91
N ILE A 295 -33.68 -6.07 -9.84
CA ILE A 295 -33.98 -5.43 -8.55
C ILE A 295 -32.70 -4.85 -7.92
N ILE A 296 -31.60 -5.62 -7.89
CA ILE A 296 -30.32 -5.17 -7.33
C ILE A 296 -29.75 -4.00 -8.15
N ARG A 297 -29.85 -4.06 -9.48
CA ARG A 297 -29.44 -2.98 -10.38
C ARG A 297 -30.17 -1.68 -10.08
N THR A 298 -31.50 -1.73 -10.08
CA THR A 298 -32.36 -0.57 -9.77
C THR A 298 -32.06 -0.01 -8.38
N TYR A 299 -31.74 -0.88 -7.41
CA TYR A 299 -31.32 -0.46 -6.07
C TYR A 299 -29.99 0.31 -6.06
N ILE A 300 -28.97 -0.19 -6.78
CA ILE A 300 -27.67 0.48 -6.89
C ILE A 300 -27.81 1.83 -7.61
N GLU A 301 -28.62 1.90 -8.67
CA GLU A 301 -28.93 3.14 -9.38
C GLU A 301 -29.60 4.15 -8.46
N ASN A 302 -30.63 3.72 -7.71
CA ASN A 302 -31.31 4.57 -6.74
C ASN A 302 -30.35 5.13 -5.67
N LEU A 303 -29.42 4.31 -5.16
CA LEU A 303 -28.38 4.77 -4.24
C LEU A 303 -27.44 5.80 -4.89
N CYS A 304 -27.08 5.62 -6.16
CA CYS A 304 -26.18 6.53 -6.88
C CYS A 304 -26.84 7.88 -7.20
N ASP A 305 -28.15 7.90 -7.45
CA ASP A 305 -28.90 9.11 -7.78
C ASP A 305 -29.19 10.01 -6.57
N VAL A 306 -29.17 9.45 -5.36
CA VAL A 306 -29.36 10.21 -4.13
C VAL A 306 -28.15 11.14 -3.87
N PRO A 307 -28.36 12.43 -3.54
CA PRO A 307 -27.26 13.39 -3.38
C PRO A 307 -26.58 13.31 -2.00
N TRP A 308 -25.46 12.58 -1.92
CA TRP A 308 -24.70 12.39 -0.67
C TRP A 308 -23.85 13.59 -0.24
N LYS A 309 -23.25 14.31 -1.20
CA LYS A 309 -22.25 15.37 -0.93
C LYS A 309 -22.53 16.70 -1.62
N LYS A 310 -23.19 16.68 -2.77
CA LYS A 310 -23.41 17.89 -3.58
C LYS A 310 -24.39 18.81 -2.86
N LYS A 311 -24.02 20.09 -2.67
CA LYS A 311 -24.84 21.11 -2.00
C LYS A 311 -24.81 22.43 -2.78
N THR A 312 -25.89 23.19 -2.69
CA THR A 312 -25.96 24.57 -3.21
C THR A 312 -25.32 25.52 -2.22
N ILE A 313 -24.65 26.56 -2.72
CA ILE A 313 -24.09 27.64 -1.88
C ILE A 313 -25.25 28.51 -1.38
N ILE A 314 -25.46 28.52 -0.06
CA ILE A 314 -26.55 29.25 0.58
C ILE A 314 -26.23 30.75 0.57
N ASN A 315 -27.22 31.57 0.21
CA ASN A 315 -27.15 33.01 0.38
C ASN A 315 -27.63 33.40 1.79
N LYS A 316 -26.84 34.19 2.51
CA LYS A 316 -27.15 34.67 3.87
C LYS A 316 -27.47 36.17 3.94
N ASP A 317 -27.54 36.84 2.79
CA ASP A 317 -27.85 38.26 2.69
C ASP A 317 -29.36 38.51 2.87
N LEU A 318 -29.73 39.08 4.02
CA LEU A 318 -31.11 39.39 4.38
C LEU A 318 -31.68 40.56 3.56
N ASP A 319 -30.87 41.55 3.20
CA ASP A 319 -31.32 42.69 2.39
C ASP A 319 -31.70 42.22 0.97
N LYS A 320 -30.89 41.29 0.43
CA LYS A 320 -31.22 40.64 -0.84
C LYS A 320 -32.44 39.75 -0.73
N ALA A 321 -32.61 39.02 0.39
CA ALA A 321 -33.80 38.21 0.64
C ALA A 321 -35.06 39.08 0.68
N GLN A 322 -35.02 40.22 1.38
CA GLN A 322 -36.11 41.18 1.45
C GLN A 322 -36.48 41.71 0.06
N LYS A 323 -35.50 42.15 -0.74
CA LYS A 323 -35.74 42.60 -2.12
C LYS A 323 -36.41 41.55 -3.00
N ILE A 324 -36.03 40.28 -2.85
CA ILE A 324 -36.64 39.17 -3.61
C ILE A 324 -38.09 38.95 -3.16
N LEU A 325 -38.35 38.92 -1.85
CA LEU A 325 -39.70 38.78 -1.31
C LEU A 325 -40.61 39.95 -1.72
N ASP A 326 -40.08 41.18 -1.72
CA ASP A 326 -40.80 42.38 -2.12
C ASP A 326 -41.05 42.46 -3.63
N GLY A 327 -40.13 41.92 -4.43
CA GLY A 327 -40.30 41.84 -5.89
C GLY A 327 -41.28 40.75 -6.33
N ASP A 328 -41.30 39.60 -5.65
CA ASP A 328 -42.14 38.46 -6.03
C ASP A 328 -43.57 38.57 -5.49
N HIS A 329 -43.80 39.31 -4.39
CA HIS A 329 -45.10 39.41 -3.72
C HIS A 329 -45.46 40.85 -3.39
N TYR A 330 -46.63 41.32 -3.80
CA TYR A 330 -47.16 42.63 -3.40
C TYR A 330 -47.78 42.57 -2.00
N GLY A 331 -47.58 43.61 -1.18
CA GLY A 331 -48.13 43.67 0.18
C GLY A 331 -47.47 42.68 1.15
N LEU A 332 -48.28 42.07 2.03
CA LEU A 332 -47.85 41.04 3.00
C LEU A 332 -46.70 41.45 3.93
N ASN A 333 -46.58 42.74 4.27
CA ASN A 333 -45.46 43.29 5.03
C ASN A 333 -45.14 42.51 6.32
N LYS A 334 -46.17 42.22 7.13
CA LYS A 334 -46.01 41.45 8.38
C LYS A 334 -45.52 40.02 8.14
N VAL A 335 -46.01 39.36 7.09
CA VAL A 335 -45.64 37.98 6.73
C VAL A 335 -44.18 37.94 6.26
N LYS A 336 -43.81 38.88 5.39
CA LYS A 336 -42.43 39.01 4.90
C LYS A 336 -41.45 39.32 6.03
N GLU A 337 -41.82 40.22 6.95
CA GLU A 337 -41.01 40.54 8.14
C GLU A 337 -40.77 39.29 8.99
N ARG A 338 -41.81 38.50 9.29
CA ARG A 338 -41.68 37.22 10.01
C ARG A 338 -40.80 36.20 9.29
N ILE A 339 -40.93 36.08 7.96
CA ILE A 339 -40.04 35.23 7.16
C ILE A 339 -38.58 35.69 7.30
N LEU A 340 -38.32 36.99 7.24
CA LEU A 340 -36.97 37.54 7.41
C LEU A 340 -36.43 37.33 8.82
N GLU A 341 -37.24 37.47 9.87
CA GLU A 341 -36.88 37.13 11.25
C GLU A 341 -36.45 35.65 11.36
N HIS A 342 -37.25 34.75 10.78
CA HIS A 342 -36.96 33.32 10.76
C HIS A 342 -35.64 33.03 10.03
N LEU A 343 -35.44 33.62 8.85
CA LEU A 343 -34.19 33.49 8.09
C LEU A 343 -32.99 34.06 8.86
N ALA A 344 -33.16 35.17 9.58
CA ALA A 344 -32.11 35.77 10.39
C ALA A 344 -31.65 34.82 11.51
N VAL A 345 -32.57 34.12 12.17
CA VAL A 345 -32.23 33.08 13.16
C VAL A 345 -31.46 31.94 12.51
N GLN A 346 -31.92 31.45 11.34
CA GLN A 346 -31.23 30.37 10.61
C GLN A 346 -29.81 30.75 10.15
N THR A 347 -29.51 32.03 9.87
CA THR A 347 -28.15 32.42 9.49
C THR A 347 -27.12 32.24 10.61
N ARG A 348 -27.56 32.35 11.88
CA ARG A 348 -26.72 32.32 13.09
C ARG A 348 -26.51 30.92 13.65
N VAL A 349 -27.49 30.02 13.52
CA VAL A 349 -27.39 28.65 14.05
C VAL A 349 -26.75 27.73 13.00
N THR A 350 -25.72 26.96 13.39
CA THR A 350 -24.98 26.06 12.49
C THR A 350 -25.70 24.76 12.17
N HIS A 351 -26.67 24.37 13.00
CA HIS A 351 -27.55 23.21 12.82
C HIS A 351 -29.00 23.67 12.81
N ASN A 352 -29.81 23.18 11.86
CA ASN A 352 -31.24 23.49 11.72
C ASN A 352 -32.06 22.94 12.91
N LYS A 353 -31.87 23.52 14.11
CA LYS A 353 -32.71 23.29 15.29
C LYS A 353 -33.87 24.29 15.38
N ALA A 354 -34.01 25.16 14.38
CA ALA A 354 -35.12 26.10 14.29
C ALA A 354 -36.41 25.34 13.93
N ASN A 355 -37.53 25.78 14.49
CA ASN A 355 -38.85 25.27 14.16
C ASN A 355 -39.12 25.39 12.66
N ILE A 356 -40.00 24.56 12.13
CA ILE A 356 -40.33 24.55 10.70
C ILE A 356 -41.34 25.66 10.42
N LEU A 357 -41.09 26.47 9.40
CA LEU A 357 -42.03 27.52 8.99
C LEU A 357 -43.33 26.89 8.47
N CYS A 358 -44.48 27.25 9.01
CA CYS A 358 -45.79 26.80 8.53
C CYS A 358 -46.63 28.00 8.09
N LEU A 359 -46.92 28.08 6.78
CA LEU A 359 -47.74 29.13 6.18
C LEU A 359 -49.20 28.69 6.16
N VAL A 360 -50.05 29.38 6.91
CA VAL A 360 -51.47 28.99 7.10
C VAL A 360 -52.39 30.08 6.57
N GLY A 361 -53.41 29.72 5.80
CA GLY A 361 -54.40 30.69 5.30
C GLY A 361 -55.37 30.08 4.29
N PRO A 362 -56.33 30.84 3.75
CA PRO A 362 -57.26 30.30 2.75
C PRO A 362 -56.55 29.89 1.44
N PRO A 363 -57.18 29.05 0.59
CA PRO A 363 -56.62 28.73 -0.72
C PRO A 363 -56.53 29.99 -1.59
N GLY A 364 -55.49 30.06 -2.44
CA GLY A 364 -55.28 31.19 -3.35
C GLY A 364 -54.55 32.41 -2.78
N VAL A 365 -54.11 32.38 -1.51
CA VAL A 365 -53.33 33.50 -0.91
C VAL A 365 -51.84 33.50 -1.24
N GLY A 366 -51.36 32.63 -2.13
CA GLY A 366 -49.95 32.63 -2.57
C GLY A 366 -48.97 31.87 -1.68
N LYS A 367 -49.44 31.01 -0.74
CA LYS A 367 -48.58 30.21 0.17
C LYS A 367 -47.46 29.44 -0.56
N THR A 368 -47.82 28.72 -1.62
CA THR A 368 -46.87 27.94 -2.44
C THR A 368 -45.86 28.84 -3.15
N SER A 369 -46.30 30.00 -3.62
CA SER A 369 -45.44 30.97 -4.30
C SER A 369 -44.46 31.64 -3.33
N LEU A 370 -44.88 31.92 -2.09
CA LEU A 370 -43.97 32.37 -1.03
C LEU A 370 -42.88 31.34 -0.73
N GLY A 371 -43.22 30.05 -0.67
CA GLY A 371 -42.23 28.98 -0.52
C GLY A 371 -41.16 28.98 -1.62
N GLU A 372 -41.57 29.27 -2.86
CA GLU A 372 -40.65 29.41 -3.99
C GLU A 372 -39.76 30.66 -3.85
N SER A 373 -40.33 31.79 -3.45
CA SER A 373 -39.58 33.04 -3.22
C SER A 373 -38.58 32.91 -2.07
N ILE A 374 -38.92 32.19 -1.00
CA ILE A 374 -37.98 31.86 0.09
C ILE A 374 -36.81 31.06 -0.49
N ALA A 375 -37.07 30.03 -1.30
CA ALA A 375 -36.01 29.23 -1.91
C ALA A 375 -35.08 30.08 -2.80
N LYS A 376 -35.64 30.99 -3.59
CA LYS A 376 -34.88 31.98 -4.40
C LYS A 376 -34.04 32.89 -3.52
N ALA A 377 -34.61 33.43 -2.43
CA ALA A 377 -33.94 34.33 -1.49
C ALA A 377 -32.69 33.69 -0.86
N VAL A 378 -32.81 32.47 -0.36
CA VAL A 378 -31.69 31.74 0.27
C VAL A 378 -30.79 30.99 -0.72
N ASN A 379 -31.08 31.08 -2.02
CA ASN A 379 -30.39 30.35 -3.10
C ASN A 379 -30.35 28.83 -2.87
N ARG A 380 -31.51 28.23 -2.53
CA ARG A 380 -31.68 26.78 -2.44
C ARG A 380 -32.49 26.28 -3.63
N LYS A 381 -32.27 25.02 -4.02
CA LYS A 381 -33.12 24.37 -5.02
C LYS A 381 -34.50 24.12 -4.41
N TYR A 382 -35.54 24.51 -5.14
CA TYR A 382 -36.93 24.39 -4.69
C TYR A 382 -37.52 23.03 -5.08
N VAL A 383 -38.27 22.43 -4.16
CA VAL A 383 -38.91 21.13 -4.32
C VAL A 383 -40.27 21.18 -3.67
N ARG A 384 -41.30 20.77 -4.40
CA ARG A 384 -42.66 20.67 -3.86
C ARG A 384 -43.08 19.21 -3.70
N MET A 385 -43.66 18.91 -2.55
CA MET A 385 -44.30 17.64 -2.23
C MET A 385 -45.69 17.93 -1.68
N ALA A 386 -46.72 17.51 -2.41
CA ALA A 386 -48.09 17.59 -1.93
C ALA A 386 -48.34 16.43 -0.97
N LEU A 387 -48.83 16.75 0.23
CA LEU A 387 -49.22 15.79 1.26
C LEU A 387 -50.72 15.49 1.26
N GLY A 388 -51.49 16.25 0.46
CA GLY A 388 -52.91 16.01 0.27
C GLY A 388 -53.19 14.63 -0.32
N GLY A 389 -53.91 13.81 0.43
CA GLY A 389 -54.29 12.46 0.02
C GLY A 389 -53.27 11.37 0.40
N VAL A 390 -52.18 11.71 1.08
CA VAL A 390 -51.25 10.73 1.67
C VAL A 390 -51.97 10.01 2.82
N ARG A 391 -52.02 8.68 2.73
CA ARG A 391 -52.71 7.81 3.71
C ARG A 391 -51.83 6.74 4.33
N ASP A 392 -50.71 6.43 3.69
CA ASP A 392 -49.82 5.35 4.10
C ASP A 392 -48.42 5.91 4.41
N GLU A 393 -47.82 5.39 5.47
CA GLU A 393 -46.44 5.66 5.87
C GLU A 393 -45.44 5.29 4.75
N ALA A 394 -45.77 4.26 3.98
CA ALA A 394 -44.93 3.80 2.86
C ALA A 394 -44.78 4.85 1.76
N GLU A 395 -45.70 5.83 1.63
CA GLU A 395 -45.51 6.94 0.70
C GLU A 395 -44.35 7.85 1.12
N ILE A 396 -44.04 7.94 2.42
CA ILE A 396 -42.96 8.77 2.96
C ILE A 396 -41.66 7.96 3.06
N ARG A 397 -41.70 6.75 3.64
CA ARG A 397 -40.52 5.88 3.89
C ARG A 397 -40.24 4.82 2.82
N GLY A 398 -41.10 4.66 1.82
CA GLY A 398 -40.97 3.64 0.79
C GLY A 398 -41.38 2.23 1.23
N HIS A 399 -41.34 1.31 0.27
CA HIS A 399 -41.59 -0.11 0.51
C HIS A 399 -40.29 -0.89 0.69
N ARG A 400 -40.36 -2.00 1.45
CA ARG A 400 -39.23 -2.94 1.53
C ARG A 400 -38.87 -3.48 0.15
N ARG A 401 -37.57 -3.56 -0.14
CA ARG A 401 -37.03 -4.03 -1.42
C ARG A 401 -37.50 -5.42 -1.86
N THR A 402 -37.96 -6.25 -0.92
CA THR A 402 -38.46 -7.61 -1.18
C THR A 402 -39.79 -7.65 -1.94
N TYR A 403 -40.50 -6.54 -2.08
CA TYR A 403 -41.75 -6.49 -2.84
C TYR A 403 -41.49 -6.20 -4.32
N ILE A 404 -42.19 -6.91 -5.21
CA ILE A 404 -42.17 -6.66 -6.65
C ILE A 404 -42.72 -5.24 -6.90
N GLY A 405 -41.92 -4.39 -7.57
CA GLY A 405 -42.28 -2.98 -7.81
C GLY A 405 -42.06 -2.06 -6.61
N ALA A 406 -41.28 -2.47 -5.60
CA ALA A 406 -40.90 -1.60 -4.50
C ALA A 406 -40.16 -0.36 -5.01
N MET A 407 -40.54 0.80 -4.47
CA MET A 407 -39.95 2.09 -4.80
C MET A 407 -39.51 2.80 -3.51
N PRO A 408 -38.48 3.66 -3.57
CA PRO A 408 -38.13 4.56 -2.48
C PRO A 408 -39.30 5.47 -2.11
N GLY A 409 -39.32 5.97 -0.88
CA GLY A 409 -40.29 6.95 -0.43
C GLY A 409 -40.23 8.25 -1.21
N SER A 410 -41.32 9.00 -1.20
CA SER A 410 -41.46 10.27 -1.92
C SER A 410 -40.38 11.29 -1.55
N ILE A 411 -39.92 11.32 -0.29
CA ILE A 411 -38.80 12.17 0.15
C ILE A 411 -37.52 11.83 -0.63
N VAL A 412 -37.13 10.56 -0.67
CA VAL A 412 -35.94 10.09 -1.39
C VAL A 412 -36.07 10.35 -2.89
N GLN A 413 -37.23 10.04 -3.49
CA GLN A 413 -37.47 10.29 -4.91
C GLN A 413 -37.33 11.77 -5.28
N LYS A 414 -37.79 12.67 -4.40
CA LYS A 414 -37.66 14.12 -4.61
C LYS A 414 -36.22 14.58 -4.44
N MET A 415 -35.46 14.00 -3.51
CA MET A 415 -34.02 14.25 -3.38
C MET A 415 -33.23 13.80 -4.63
N GLN A 416 -33.57 12.63 -5.21
CA GLN A 416 -32.99 12.13 -6.46
C GLN A 416 -33.25 13.09 -7.63
N LYS A 417 -34.47 13.65 -7.73
CA LYS A 417 -34.81 14.62 -8.78
C LYS A 417 -34.01 15.92 -8.65
N VAL A 418 -33.73 16.35 -7.43
CA VAL A 418 -33.18 17.69 -7.14
C VAL A 418 -31.65 17.69 -7.07
N LYS A 419 -31.05 16.52 -6.82
CA LYS A 419 -29.60 16.26 -6.92
C LYS A 419 -28.73 17.17 -6.06
N VAL A 420 -29.26 17.73 -4.97
CA VAL A 420 -28.52 18.45 -3.93
C VAL A 420 -29.00 18.04 -2.54
N LYS A 421 -28.10 18.08 -1.56
CA LYS A 421 -28.35 17.65 -0.17
C LYS A 421 -29.12 18.69 0.67
N ASN A 422 -29.04 19.98 0.30
CA ASN A 422 -29.63 21.09 1.05
C ASN A 422 -30.73 21.87 0.29
N PRO A 423 -31.71 21.21 -0.36
CA PRO A 423 -32.83 21.89 -0.99
C PRO A 423 -33.78 22.53 0.04
N LEU A 424 -34.70 23.33 -0.47
CA LEU A 424 -35.91 23.73 0.25
C LEU A 424 -37.05 22.80 -0.16
N PHE A 425 -37.60 22.07 0.80
CA PHE A 425 -38.78 21.23 0.64
C PHE A 425 -40.03 21.98 1.09
N LEU A 426 -40.94 22.24 0.16
CA LEU A 426 -42.28 22.70 0.46
C LEU A 426 -43.21 21.50 0.62
N LEU A 427 -43.71 21.32 1.85
CA LEU A 427 -44.72 20.34 2.23
C LEU A 427 -46.09 20.99 2.10
N ASP A 428 -46.74 20.76 0.95
CA ASP A 428 -47.98 21.43 0.57
C ASP A 428 -49.19 20.68 1.12
N GLU A 429 -50.14 21.40 1.73
CA GLU A 429 -51.39 20.85 2.29
C GLU A 429 -51.18 19.76 3.35
N ILE A 430 -50.32 20.05 4.35
CA ILE A 430 -49.99 19.11 5.43
C ILE A 430 -51.20 18.70 6.29
N GLU A 431 -52.24 19.53 6.34
CA GLU A 431 -53.49 19.25 7.07
C GLU A 431 -54.34 18.17 6.41
N LYS A 432 -54.09 17.87 5.13
CA LYS A 432 -54.87 16.87 4.38
C LYS A 432 -54.26 15.47 4.43
N MET A 433 -53.28 15.24 5.30
CA MET A 433 -52.80 13.89 5.61
C MET A 433 -53.87 13.17 6.43
N ALA A 434 -54.27 11.98 6.00
CA ALA A 434 -55.25 11.18 6.71
C ALA A 434 -54.59 9.92 7.27
N SER A 435 -54.93 9.55 8.50
CA SER A 435 -54.49 8.29 9.11
C SER A 435 -55.45 7.15 8.72
N ASP A 436 -54.94 6.10 8.08
CA ASP A 436 -55.67 4.85 7.84
C ASP A 436 -55.23 3.75 8.83
N TYR A 437 -55.95 2.62 8.87
CA TYR A 437 -55.70 1.48 9.77
C TYR A 437 -54.31 0.80 9.58
N ARG A 438 -53.56 1.17 8.52
CA ARG A 438 -52.28 0.55 8.13
C ARG A 438 -51.03 1.28 8.63
N GLY A 439 -51.18 2.47 9.20
CA GLY A 439 -50.07 3.28 9.70
C GLY A 439 -50.45 4.75 9.78
N ASP A 440 -49.67 5.51 10.54
CA ASP A 440 -49.87 6.95 10.69
C ASP A 440 -48.76 7.71 9.93
N PRO A 441 -49.07 8.33 8.78
CA PRO A 441 -48.08 9.07 7.99
C PRO A 441 -47.50 10.26 8.78
N SER A 442 -48.23 10.78 9.78
CA SER A 442 -47.72 11.87 10.61
C SER A 442 -46.51 11.43 11.45
N SER A 443 -46.47 10.16 11.86
CA SER A 443 -45.32 9.58 12.58
C SER A 443 -44.05 9.51 11.72
N ALA A 444 -44.17 9.19 10.43
CA ALA A 444 -43.04 9.25 9.49
C ALA A 444 -42.61 10.69 9.21
N MET A 445 -43.56 11.62 9.12
CA MET A 445 -43.25 13.04 8.98
C MET A 445 -42.52 13.60 10.21
N LEU A 446 -42.84 13.14 11.42
CA LEU A 446 -42.13 13.55 12.63
C LEU A 446 -40.65 13.17 12.57
N GLU A 447 -40.30 11.97 12.10
CA GLU A 447 -38.88 11.58 11.94
C GLU A 447 -38.15 12.47 10.92
N VAL A 448 -38.82 12.81 9.81
CA VAL A 448 -38.26 13.70 8.77
C VAL A 448 -38.05 15.12 9.29
N LEU A 449 -38.97 15.60 10.12
CA LEU A 449 -39.03 16.98 10.58
C LEU A 449 -38.27 17.22 11.89
N ASP A 450 -38.09 16.20 12.73
CA ASP A 450 -37.41 16.34 14.01
C ASP A 450 -35.88 16.50 13.82
N PRO A 451 -35.28 17.61 14.26
CA PRO A 451 -33.83 17.82 14.18
C PRO A 451 -32.99 16.76 14.90
N GLU A 452 -33.57 16.04 15.86
CA GLU A 452 -32.88 14.97 16.59
C GLU A 452 -32.90 13.63 15.85
N GLN A 453 -33.80 13.43 14.87
CA GLN A 453 -33.94 12.14 14.17
C GLN A 453 -33.61 12.24 12.68
N ASN A 454 -33.80 13.40 12.05
CA ASN A 454 -33.68 13.56 10.60
C ASN A 454 -32.27 13.29 10.03
N HIS A 455 -31.25 13.27 10.88
CA HIS A 455 -29.88 12.93 10.48
C HIS A 455 -29.69 11.41 10.25
N THR A 456 -30.59 10.58 10.77
CA THR A 456 -30.62 9.12 10.64
C THR A 456 -31.91 8.61 9.99
N PHE A 457 -32.57 9.43 9.16
CA PHE A 457 -33.83 9.03 8.53
C PHE A 457 -33.67 7.73 7.74
N ASN A 458 -34.49 6.73 8.05
CA ASN A 458 -34.39 5.40 7.46
C ASN A 458 -35.54 5.15 6.46
N ASP A 459 -35.19 5.06 5.17
CA ASP A 459 -36.10 4.65 4.12
C ASP A 459 -36.05 3.12 3.96
N HIS A 460 -37.23 2.48 3.95
CA HIS A 460 -37.37 1.02 3.89
C HIS A 460 -36.82 0.40 2.60
N TYR A 461 -36.75 1.17 1.52
CA TYR A 461 -36.17 0.72 0.25
C TYR A 461 -34.64 0.88 0.27
N LEU A 462 -34.14 2.04 0.71
CA LEU A 462 -32.70 2.31 0.78
C LEU A 462 -31.99 1.43 1.81
N GLU A 463 -32.68 1.11 2.92
CA GLU A 463 -32.17 0.32 4.04
C GLU A 463 -30.81 0.85 4.57
N VAL A 464 -30.58 2.15 4.45
CA VAL A 464 -29.43 2.90 4.97
C VAL A 464 -29.92 4.25 5.45
N ASP A 465 -29.26 4.79 6.46
CA ASP A 465 -29.62 6.08 7.03
C ASP A 465 -29.25 7.21 6.07
N TYR A 466 -30.20 8.12 5.85
CA TYR A 466 -30.04 9.28 4.99
C TYR A 466 -30.18 10.58 5.78
N ASP A 467 -29.13 11.40 5.73
CA ASP A 467 -29.04 12.63 6.51
C ASP A 467 -29.80 13.79 5.83
N LEU A 468 -30.97 14.12 6.38
CA LEU A 468 -31.85 15.22 5.98
C LEU A 468 -31.62 16.52 6.77
N SER A 469 -30.66 16.56 7.71
CA SER A 469 -30.44 17.72 8.61
C SER A 469 -30.13 19.04 7.89
N GLN A 470 -29.65 18.98 6.65
CA GLN A 470 -29.33 20.17 5.83
C GLN A 470 -30.50 20.64 4.96
N VAL A 471 -31.57 19.85 4.87
CA VAL A 471 -32.79 20.23 4.15
C VAL A 471 -33.51 21.33 4.93
N MET A 472 -34.04 22.32 4.22
CA MET A 472 -34.92 23.33 4.82
C MET A 472 -36.35 22.95 4.50
N PHE A 473 -37.14 22.62 5.52
CA PHE A 473 -38.56 22.32 5.36
C PHE A 473 -39.40 23.58 5.57
N VAL A 474 -40.41 23.75 4.72
CA VAL A 474 -41.46 24.76 4.87
C VAL A 474 -42.78 24.05 4.62
N ALA A 475 -43.75 24.22 5.50
CA ALA A 475 -45.07 23.62 5.36
C ALA A 475 -46.09 24.67 4.94
N THR A 476 -47.12 24.25 4.22
CA THR A 476 -48.33 25.04 3.99
C THR A 476 -49.53 24.29 4.53
N ALA A 477 -50.49 25.04 5.06
CA ALA A 477 -51.78 24.49 5.45
C ALA A 477 -52.93 25.44 5.14
N ASN A 478 -54.14 24.90 4.97
CA ASN A 478 -55.35 25.72 4.89
C ASN A 478 -56.00 25.97 6.26
N SER A 479 -55.74 25.09 7.23
CA SER A 479 -56.22 25.20 8.60
C SER A 479 -55.17 24.64 9.58
N LEU A 480 -55.34 24.90 10.87
CA LEU A 480 -54.49 24.37 11.94
C LEU A 480 -54.95 22.99 12.44
N ASP A 481 -55.80 22.29 11.69
CA ASP A 481 -56.26 20.94 12.02
C ASP A 481 -55.14 19.92 11.72
N LEU A 482 -54.14 19.91 12.60
CA LEU A 482 -52.93 19.12 12.50
C LEU A 482 -52.69 18.36 13.80
N PRO A 483 -52.04 17.18 13.75
CA PRO A 483 -51.59 16.49 14.96
C PRO A 483 -50.72 17.41 15.83
N GLN A 484 -51.02 17.50 17.12
CA GLN A 484 -50.28 18.33 18.09
C GLN A 484 -48.74 18.14 18.03
N PRO A 485 -48.20 16.92 17.88
CA PRO A 485 -46.75 16.73 17.78
C PRO A 485 -46.09 17.46 16.61
N LEU A 486 -46.81 17.66 15.50
CA LEU A 486 -46.32 18.41 14.34
C LEU A 486 -46.39 19.92 14.60
N LEU A 487 -47.49 20.39 15.21
CA LEU A 487 -47.66 21.80 15.58
C LEU A 487 -46.57 22.29 16.53
N ASP A 488 -46.19 21.48 17.51
CA ASP A 488 -45.14 21.82 18.49
C ASP A 488 -43.76 22.03 17.84
N ARG A 489 -43.56 21.55 16.61
CA ARG A 489 -42.32 21.71 15.83
C ARG A 489 -42.42 22.82 14.78
N MET A 490 -43.55 23.52 14.69
CA MET A 490 -43.80 24.53 13.66
C MET A 490 -43.86 25.96 14.22
N GLU A 491 -43.39 26.91 13.42
CA GLU A 491 -43.62 28.34 13.61
C GLU A 491 -44.74 28.77 12.64
N ILE A 492 -45.90 29.10 13.20
CA ILE A 492 -47.10 29.41 12.43
C ILE A 492 -47.07 30.86 11.97
N ILE A 493 -47.22 31.08 10.66
CA ILE A 493 -47.44 32.39 10.05
C ILE A 493 -48.80 32.37 9.35
N GLU A 494 -49.71 33.20 9.82
CA GLU A 494 -51.06 33.34 9.25
C GLU A 494 -51.07 34.36 8.11
N LEU A 495 -51.64 33.94 6.98
CA LEU A 495 -51.87 34.75 5.79
C LEU A 495 -53.37 35.04 5.68
N SER A 496 -53.75 36.30 5.85
CA SER A 496 -55.08 36.78 5.54
C SER A 496 -55.30 36.84 4.02
N GLY A 497 -56.57 36.86 3.61
CA GLY A 497 -56.92 37.15 2.20
C GLY A 497 -56.49 38.57 1.79
N TYR A 498 -56.38 38.77 0.49
CA TYR A 498 -56.04 40.07 -0.12
C TYR A 498 -57.23 41.03 -0.13
N THR A 499 -56.96 42.30 0.10
CA THR A 499 -57.87 43.42 -0.19
C THR A 499 -58.12 43.57 -1.69
N GLU A 500 -59.17 44.29 -2.11
CA GLU A 500 -59.44 44.50 -3.55
C GLU A 500 -58.27 45.23 -4.24
N ASP A 501 -57.71 46.25 -3.60
CA ASP A 501 -56.54 46.98 -4.13
C ASP A 501 -55.32 46.07 -4.31
N GLU A 502 -55.05 45.17 -3.35
CA GLU A 502 -53.97 44.19 -3.46
C GLU A 502 -54.22 43.18 -4.57
N LYS A 503 -55.46 42.72 -4.77
CA LYS A 503 -55.81 41.80 -5.87
C LYS A 503 -55.56 42.43 -7.24
N VAL A 504 -55.83 43.74 -7.39
CA VAL A 504 -55.57 44.48 -8.63
C VAL A 504 -54.07 44.61 -8.92
N GLN A 505 -53.23 44.73 -7.89
CA GLN A 505 -51.77 44.80 -8.06
C GLN A 505 -51.12 43.44 -8.32
N ILE A 506 -51.77 42.35 -7.92
CA ILE A 506 -51.30 40.96 -8.12
C ILE A 506 -51.71 40.41 -9.49
N ALA A 507 -52.89 40.80 -10.00
CA ALA A 507 -53.42 40.39 -11.30
C ALA A 507 -52.74 41.13 -12.46
#